data_AF-A0A1H0B8Q8-F1
#
_entry.id   AF-A0A1H0B8Q8-F1
#
_cell.length_a   1.000
_cell.length_b   1.000
_cell.length_c   1.000
_cell.angle_alpha   90.00
_cell.angle_beta   90.00
_cell.angle_gamma   90.00
#
_symmetry.space_group_name_H-M   'P 1'
#
loop_
_entity.id
_entity.type
_entity.pdbx_description
1 polymer ?
#
loop_
_entity_poly.entity_id
_entity_poly.type
_entity_poly.pdbx_seq_one_letter_code
_entity_poly.pdbx_strand_id
1 'polypeptide(L)' 'MDKVVKQIMKALGNQGSEVVEAKSGRLMVNREGQYVGTLAARYKSGRGLATGLAPPRQAGFTWPP' A
#
# COMPACT_ATOMS: atom_id res chain seq x y z
N MET A 1 11.69 -5.55 -5.64
CA MET A 1 10.31 -5.39 -5.11
C MET A 1 9.77 -6.74 -4.68
N ASP A 2 9.21 -6.82 -3.48
CA ASP A 2 8.72 -8.08 -2.88
C ASP A 2 7.45 -8.60 -3.56
N LYS A 3 7.23 -9.93 -3.57
CA LYS A 3 6.04 -10.54 -4.19
C LYS A 3 4.76 -10.10 -3.48
N VAL A 4 4.81 -9.96 -2.15
CA VAL A 4 3.68 -9.51 -1.34
C VAL A 4 3.32 -8.06 -1.68
N VAL A 5 4.32 -7.19 -1.82
CA VAL A 5 4.12 -5.78 -2.17
C VAL A 5 3.46 -5.66 -3.56
N LYS A 6 3.88 -6.48 -4.53
CA LYS A 6 3.24 -6.52 -5.85
C LYS A 6 1.76 -6.90 -5.78
N GLN A 7 1.40 -7.88 -4.95
CA GLN A 7 0.01 -8.28 -4.79
C GLN A 7 -0.83 -7.19 -4.10
N ILE A 8 -0.27 -6.50 -3.10
CA ILE A 8 -0.92 -5.36 -2.44
C ILE A 8 -1.17 -4.23 -3.43
N MET A 9 -0.18 -3.86 -4.24
CA MET A 9 -0.35 -2.82 -5.25
C MET A 9 -1.42 -3.19 -6.28
N LYS A 10 -1.49 -4.47 -6.67
CA LYS A 10 -2.55 -4.96 -7.56
C LYS A 10 -3.94 -4.86 -6.91
N ALA A 11 -4.06 -5.24 -5.64
CA ALA A 11 -5.32 -5.11 -4.91
C ALA A 11 -5.73 -3.65 -4.73
N LEU A 12 -4.78 -2.75 -4.45
CA LEU A 12 -5.01 -1.30 -4.38
C LEU A 12 -5.53 -0.76 -5.71
N GLY A 13 -4.89 -1.12 -6.82
CA GLY A 13 -5.35 -0.75 -8.16
C GLY A 13 -6.76 -1.24 -8.46
N ASN A 14 -7.07 -2.51 -8.13
CA ASN A 14 -8.42 -3.06 -8.30
C ASN A 14 -9.48 -2.36 -7.44
N GLN A 15 -9.09 -1.76 -6.30
CA GLN A 15 -9.96 -1.01 -5.40
C GLN A 15 -9.99 0.51 -5.73
N GLY A 16 -9.44 0.93 -6.87
CA GLY A 16 -9.45 2.33 -7.31
C GLY A 16 -8.38 3.22 -6.67
N SER A 17 -7.36 2.62 -6.05
CA SER A 17 -6.22 3.34 -5.50
C SER A 17 -5.05 3.34 -6.49
N GLU A 18 -4.42 4.50 -6.67
CA GLU A 18 -3.19 4.68 -7.41
C GLU A 18 -2.00 4.57 -6.46
N VAL A 19 -0.95 3.83 -6.85
CA VAL A 19 0.25 3.65 -6.01
C VAL A 19 1.48 4.15 -6.74
N VAL A 20 2.15 5.15 -6.17
CA VAL A 20 3.33 5.81 -6.74
C VAL A 20 4.55 5.56 -5.86
N GLU A 21 5.68 5.15 -6.44
CA GLU A 21 6.94 5.03 -5.69
C GLU A 21 7.60 6.41 -5.52
N ALA A 22 7.71 6.87 -4.28
CA ALA A 22 8.41 8.09 -3.92
C ALA A 22 9.92 7.87 -3.94
N LYS A 23 10.69 8.94 -4.19
CA LYS A 23 12.17 8.94 -4.20
C LYS A 23 12.80 8.41 -2.91
N SER A 24 12.07 8.41 -1.80
CA SER A 24 12.51 7.86 -0.51
C SER A 24 12.41 6.34 -0.39
N GLY A 25 11.94 5.64 -1.44
CA GLY A 25 11.70 4.19 -1.41
C GLY A 25 10.42 3.79 -0.66
N ARG A 26 9.48 4.72 -0.51
CA ARG A 26 8.14 4.48 0.04
C ARG A 26 7.11 4.51 -1.10
N LEU A 27 6.06 3.73 -0.97
CA LEU A 27 4.95 3.70 -1.92
C LEU A 27 3.82 4.60 -1.40
N MET A 28 3.56 5.70 -2.08
CA MET A 28 2.42 6.57 -1.78
C MET A 28 1.15 5.98 -2.39
N VAL A 29 0.10 5.89 -1.60
CA VAL A 29 -1.23 5.45 -2.03
C VAL A 29 -2.12 6.67 -2.11
N ASN A 30 -2.68 6.91 -3.29
CA ASN A 30 -3.69 7.91 -3.54
C ASN A 30 -5.00 7.22 -3.92
N ARG A 31 -6.13 7.80 -3.55
CA ARG A 31 -7.46 7.34 -3.99
C ARG A 31 -8.24 8.56 -4.39
N GLU A 32 -8.77 8.57 -5.62
CA GLU A 32 -9.60 9.69 -6.13
C GLU A 32 -8.91 11.06 -6.01
N GLY A 33 -7.58 11.11 -6.22
CA GLY A 33 -6.78 12.33 -6.09
C GLY A 33 -6.44 12.74 -4.66
N GLN A 34 -6.90 12.00 -3.64
CA GLN A 34 -6.56 12.22 -2.25
C GLN A 34 -5.46 11.28 -1.77
N TYR A 35 -4.48 11.82 -1.04
CA TYR A 35 -3.46 11.02 -0.40
C TYR A 35 -4.06 10.22 0.76
N VAL A 36 -3.97 8.90 0.66
CA VAL A 36 -4.47 7.94 1.65
C VAL A 36 -3.39 7.57 2.65
N GLY A 37 -2.16 7.39 2.19
CA GLY A 37 -1.07 6.98 3.06
C GLY A 37 0.18 6.52 2.33
N THR A 38 1.16 6.08 3.11
CA THR A 38 2.41 5.52 2.59
C THR A 38 2.59 4.08 3.06
N LEU A 39 3.00 3.25 2.12
CA LEU A 39 3.41 1.85 2.29
C LEU A 39 4.92 1.75 2.20
N ALA A 40 5.49 0.75 2.86
CA ALA A 40 6.90 0.42 2.66
C ALA A 40 7.05 -0.36 1.35
N ALA A 41 8.04 -0.02 0.52
CA ALA A 41 8.35 -0.79 -0.70
C ALA A 41 8.93 -2.19 -0.38
N ARG A 42 9.23 -2.46 0.90
CA ARG A 42 9.76 -3.73 1.39
C ARG A 42 9.30 -4.01 2.81
N TYR A 43 8.88 -5.24 3.07
CA TYR A 43 8.49 -5.69 4.41
C TYR A 43 9.46 -6.79 4.87
N LYS A 44 10.27 -6.52 5.90
CA LYS A 44 10.97 -7.58 6.64
C LYS A 44 9.96 -8.16 7.63
N SER A 45 9.47 -9.36 7.33
CA SER A 45 8.72 -10.28 8.22
C SER A 45 7.50 -9.71 8.96
N GLY A 46 6.29 -10.16 8.57
CA GLY A 46 5.05 -10.16 9.38
C GLY A 46 4.53 -8.82 9.91
N ARG A 47 5.21 -8.22 10.91
CA ARG A 47 4.80 -6.99 11.60
C ARG A 47 4.84 -5.76 10.69
N GLY A 48 5.84 -5.65 9.82
CA GLY A 48 5.96 -4.50 8.93
C GLY A 48 4.75 -4.32 8.01
N LEU A 49 4.14 -5.43 7.59
CA LEU A 49 2.99 -5.44 6.70
C LEU A 49 1.75 -4.84 7.37
N ALA A 50 1.43 -5.30 8.59
CA ALA A 50 0.26 -4.83 9.32
C ALA A 50 0.33 -3.33 9.61
N THR A 51 1.50 -2.83 10.04
CA THR A 51 1.72 -1.39 10.27
C THR A 51 1.65 -0.60 8.97
N GLY A 52 2.25 -1.09 7.89
CA GLY A 52 2.20 -0.43 6.59
C GLY A 52 0.78 -0.37 6.02
N LEU A 53 -0.04 -1.39 6.26
CA LEU A 53 -1.41 -1.47 5.78
C LEU A 53 -2.42 -0.71 6.65
N ALA A 54 -2.03 -0.24 7.84
CA ALA A 54 -2.96 0.46 8.73
C ALA A 54 -3.52 1.76 8.11
N PRO A 55 -2.71 2.66 7.51
CA PRO A 55 -3.23 3.86 6.85
C PRO A 55 -4.22 3.57 5.71
N PRO A 56 -3.92 2.70 4.71
CA PRO A 56 -4.88 2.41 3.66
C PRO A 56 -6.12 1.68 4.19
N ARG A 57 -6.01 0.83 5.23
CA ARG A 57 -7.18 0.21 5.87
C ARG A 57 -8.14 1.23 6.47
N GLN A 58 -7.64 2.31 7.05
CA GLN A 58 -8.48 3.41 7.53
C GLN A 58 -9.23 4.13 6.40
N ALA A 59 -8.68 4.11 5.18
CA ALA A 59 -9.34 4.62 3.97
C ALA A 59 -10.18 3.56 3.23
N GLY A 60 -10.49 2.44 3.88
CA GLY A 60 -11.36 1.39 3.34
C GLY A 60 -10.65 0.35 2.47
N PHE A 61 -9.32 0.32 2.44
CA PHE A 61 -8.56 -0.76 1.79
C PHE A 61 -8.73 -2.08 2.53
N THR A 62 -9.11 -3.13 1.81
CA THR A 62 -9.24 -4.48 2.38
C THR A 62 -8.13 -5.39 1.86
N TRP A 63 -7.38 -5.99 2.80
CA TRP A 63 -6.29 -6.93 2.51
C TRP A 63 -6.00 -7.85 3.71
N PRO A 64 -5.76 -9.16 3.50
CA PRO A 64 -5.94 -9.89 2.24
C PRO A 64 -7.40 -9.81 1.75
N PRO A 65 -7.65 -9.88 0.43
CA PRO A 65 -9.00 -9.89 -0.13
C PRO A 65 -9.77 -11.15 0.28
#